data_AF-A0A6A6PK20-F1
#
_entry.id   AF-A0A6A6PK20-F1
#
_cell.length_a   1.000
_cell.length_b   1.000
_cell.length_c   1.000
_cell.angle_alpha   90.00
_cell.angle_beta   90.00
_cell.angle_gamma   90.00
#
_symmetry.space_group_name_H-M   'P 1'
#
loop_
_entity.id
_entity.type
_entity.pdbx_description
1 polymer ?
#
loop_
_entity_poly.entity_id
_entity_poly.type
_entity_poly.pdbx_seq_one_letter_code
_entity_poly.pdbx_strand_id
1 'polypeptide(L)'
;MALPKTPSIVLYGYESSTFTLKVRLALRIKQIPYKFVTVPSMMPRPALRNTFNLTYRKIPVLTIGRDLYCDTSLIVEALEHFFPASEGYRSLYPPTADGRDYRPLIRGFASYWTDRPLFRVTTGLMPASIWRSAFGRDREGLIGHKIDPDKLEKKLPENLSRLDMHLSMLEPLFAGNGGNGAFVFSTRSPSLADISLYYQLEWGTDMASGRNQSNLTGGETKDTDTEGVKPVFNSQRYPGLSAWYKMFKNYVDALPAVEEKVESIEAVVKEIQDSPTLGPKSLLLPTPNTAQAELDRKCGLTDGALVSIAPDDTGRDDPTVGTLVALSPEEVVIKPQKLGPPAVIDVRIHFPRLAFVVRPVRQEKL
;
A
#
# COMPACT_ATOMS: atom_id res chain seq x y z
N MET A 1 -16.43 -19.29 27.91
CA MET A 1 -15.19 -19.19 27.12
C MET A 1 -14.97 -17.71 26.81
N ALA A 2 -13.82 -17.15 27.16
CA ALA A 2 -13.48 -15.79 26.70
C ALA A 2 -13.42 -15.80 25.17
N LEU A 3 -14.01 -14.79 24.52
CA LEU A 3 -13.85 -14.59 23.07
C LEU A 3 -12.34 -14.57 22.75
N PRO A 4 -11.89 -15.23 21.68
CA PRO A 4 -10.48 -15.18 21.29
C PRO A 4 -10.09 -13.71 21.11
N LYS A 5 -9.00 -13.29 21.77
CA LYS A 5 -8.49 -11.93 21.62
C LYS A 5 -8.17 -11.69 20.14
N THR A 6 -8.72 -10.62 19.57
CA THR A 6 -8.35 -10.15 18.23
C THR A 6 -6.87 -9.75 18.25
N PRO A 7 -6.07 -10.14 17.25
CA PRO A 7 -4.67 -9.73 17.17
C PRO A 7 -4.55 -8.20 17.09
N SER A 8 -3.48 -7.64 17.65
CA SER A 8 -3.19 -6.20 17.53
C SER A 8 -2.87 -5.84 16.08
N ILE A 9 -3.35 -4.69 15.61
CA ILE A 9 -3.17 -4.23 14.24
C ILE A 9 -2.53 -2.85 14.30
N VAL A 10 -1.33 -2.74 13.75
CA VAL A 10 -0.59 -1.48 13.73
C VAL A 10 -0.13 -1.15 12.32
N LEU A 11 -0.53 0.01 11.82
CA LEU A 11 -0.12 0.55 10.54
C LEU A 11 1.00 1.58 10.75
N TYR A 12 2.11 1.41 10.03
CA TYR A 12 3.25 2.32 10.07
C TYR A 12 3.35 3.08 8.74
N GLY A 13 3.15 4.39 8.77
CA GLY A 13 3.14 5.23 7.56
C GLY A 13 3.23 6.71 7.89
N TYR A 14 2.90 7.57 6.93
CA TYR A 14 2.76 9.02 7.17
C TYR A 14 1.52 9.55 6.46
N GLU A 15 0.94 10.63 6.98
CA GLU A 15 -0.36 11.16 6.56
C GLU A 15 -0.46 11.42 5.05
N SER A 16 0.50 12.13 4.47
CA SER A 16 0.51 12.50 3.04
C SER A 16 0.91 11.36 2.08
N SER A 17 1.15 10.15 2.58
CA SER A 17 1.50 9.00 1.74
C SER A 17 0.27 8.46 1.03
N THR A 18 0.30 8.47 -0.31
CA THR A 18 -0.76 7.88 -1.14
C THR A 18 -1.02 6.41 -0.79
N PHE A 19 0.03 5.59 -0.67
CA PHE A 19 -0.12 4.17 -0.36
C PHE A 19 -0.57 3.93 1.09
N THR A 20 -0.29 4.85 2.02
CA THR A 20 -0.85 4.79 3.38
C THR A 20 -2.35 5.05 3.35
N LEU A 21 -2.82 6.03 2.56
CA LEU A 21 -4.25 6.29 2.36
C LEU A 21 -5.00 5.05 1.85
N LYS A 22 -4.42 4.31 0.87
CA LYS A 22 -5.01 3.04 0.39
C LYS A 22 -5.29 2.04 1.51
N VAL A 23 -4.31 1.82 2.40
CA VAL A 23 -4.46 0.87 3.52
C VAL A 23 -5.42 1.39 4.58
N ARG A 24 -5.38 2.70 4.90
CA ARG A 24 -6.34 3.33 5.84
C ARG A 24 -7.77 3.19 5.34
N LEU A 25 -8.01 3.39 4.04
CA LEU A 25 -9.32 3.18 3.41
C LEU A 25 -9.75 1.71 3.47
N ALA A 26 -8.85 0.76 3.24
CA ALA A 26 -9.15 -0.67 3.37
C ALA A 26 -9.55 -1.02 4.81
N LEU A 27 -8.79 -0.58 5.82
CA LEU A 27 -9.13 -0.77 7.23
C LEU A 27 -10.47 -0.13 7.60
N ARG A 28 -10.72 1.09 7.12
CA ARG A 28 -11.98 1.82 7.32
C ARG A 28 -13.16 1.08 6.70
N ILE A 29 -13.06 0.62 5.44
CA ILE A 29 -14.13 -0.11 4.77
C ILE A 29 -14.39 -1.45 5.42
N LYS A 30 -13.34 -2.19 5.81
CA LYS A 30 -13.48 -3.46 6.53
C LYS A 30 -13.98 -3.30 7.96
N GLN A 31 -13.98 -2.06 8.50
CA GLN A 31 -14.34 -1.72 9.87
C GLN A 31 -13.43 -2.41 10.90
N ILE A 32 -12.12 -2.34 10.65
CA ILE A 32 -11.09 -2.95 11.49
C ILE A 32 -10.45 -1.87 12.36
N PRO A 33 -10.64 -1.89 13.70
CA PRO A 33 -9.91 -1.02 14.62
C PRO A 33 -8.39 -1.26 14.54
N TYR A 34 -7.60 -0.19 14.45
CA TYR A 34 -6.14 -0.29 14.35
C TYR A 34 -5.44 0.93 14.97
N LYS A 35 -4.15 0.74 15.28
CA LYS A 35 -3.25 1.81 15.72
C LYS A 35 -2.44 2.34 14.56
N PHE A 36 -2.34 3.66 14.42
CA PHE A 36 -1.52 4.31 13.40
C PHE A 36 -0.29 4.94 14.05
N VAL A 37 0.89 4.48 13.65
CA VAL A 37 2.17 5.04 14.10
C VAL A 37 2.80 5.80 12.94
N THR A 38 3.06 7.09 13.17
CA THR A 38 3.72 7.92 12.16
C THR A 38 5.20 7.58 12.08
N VAL A 39 5.69 7.34 10.87
CA VAL A 39 7.12 7.17 10.56
C VAL A 39 7.57 8.24 9.56
N PRO A 40 8.88 8.59 9.50
CA PRO A 40 9.36 9.62 8.58
C PRO A 40 9.01 9.35 7.10
N SER A 41 8.74 10.41 6.33
CA SER A 41 8.43 10.31 4.89
C SER A 41 9.66 9.97 4.01
N MET A 42 10.85 10.12 4.59
CA MET A 42 12.17 9.92 3.99
C MET A 42 13.01 8.96 4.85
N MET A 43 14.10 8.44 4.29
CA MET A 43 15.08 7.66 5.07
C MET A 43 15.99 8.59 5.91
N PRO A 44 16.55 8.11 7.04
CA PRO A 44 16.38 6.78 7.64
C PRO A 44 15.12 6.62 8.50
N ARG A 45 14.67 5.38 8.71
CA ARG A 45 13.60 5.01 9.65
C ARG A 45 14.10 4.09 10.76
N PRO A 46 14.86 4.60 11.74
CA PRO A 46 15.52 3.77 12.75
C PRO A 46 14.52 2.99 13.62
N ALA A 47 13.32 3.52 13.89
CA ALA A 47 12.33 2.83 14.71
C ALA A 47 11.89 1.49 14.10
N LEU A 48 11.61 1.43 12.80
CA LEU A 48 11.27 0.18 12.11
C LEU A 48 12.46 -0.79 12.06
N ARG A 49 13.65 -0.26 11.78
CA ARG A 49 14.89 -1.03 11.76
C ARG A 49 15.17 -1.67 13.13
N ASN A 50 15.12 -0.89 14.20
CA ASN A 50 15.49 -1.34 15.54
C ASN A 50 14.41 -2.25 16.15
N THR A 51 13.15 -2.06 15.77
CA THR A 51 12.04 -2.88 16.29
C THR A 51 11.92 -4.22 15.57
N PHE A 52 12.16 -4.24 14.25
CA PHE A 52 11.84 -5.40 13.39
C PHE A 52 13.01 -5.92 12.56
N ASN A 53 14.20 -5.33 12.63
CA ASN A 53 15.30 -5.56 11.67
C ASN A 53 14.88 -5.32 10.20
N LEU A 54 13.89 -4.44 9.96
CA LEU A 54 13.41 -4.13 8.61
C LEU A 54 14.32 -3.07 7.94
N THR A 55 14.82 -3.38 6.73
CA THR A 55 15.55 -2.42 5.86
C THR A 55 14.76 -1.98 4.65
N TYR A 56 13.68 -2.70 4.31
CA TYR A 56 12.74 -2.32 3.25
C TYR A 56 12.29 -0.87 3.43
N ARG A 57 12.53 -0.06 2.39
CA ARG A 57 12.35 1.39 2.49
C ARG A 57 11.00 1.94 2.06
N LYS A 58 10.09 1.14 1.49
CA LYS A 58 8.75 1.66 1.16
C LYS A 58 7.85 1.55 2.40
N ILE A 59 6.85 2.42 2.44
CA ILE A 59 5.78 2.44 3.45
C ILE A 59 4.46 2.59 2.70
N PRO A 60 3.33 2.15 3.27
CA PRO A 60 3.18 1.61 4.62
C PRO A 60 3.70 0.18 4.78
N VAL A 61 3.91 -0.21 6.02
CA VAL A 61 3.97 -1.61 6.47
C VAL A 61 2.96 -1.80 7.60
N LEU A 62 2.49 -3.02 7.84
CA LEU A 62 1.44 -3.28 8.83
C LEU A 62 1.75 -4.56 9.62
N THR A 63 1.61 -4.52 10.95
CA THR A 63 1.67 -5.72 11.79
C THR A 63 0.27 -6.24 12.10
N ILE A 64 0.08 -7.55 12.00
CA ILE A 64 -1.05 -8.28 12.61
C ILE A 64 -0.45 -9.22 13.65
N GLY A 65 -0.55 -8.86 14.92
CA GLY A 65 0.26 -9.48 15.96
C GLY A 65 1.74 -9.39 15.62
N ARG A 66 2.44 -10.53 15.60
CA ARG A 66 3.90 -10.61 15.37
C ARG A 66 4.30 -10.86 13.90
N ASP A 67 3.37 -10.67 12.97
CA ASP A 67 3.61 -10.82 11.54
C ASP A 67 3.57 -9.45 10.87
N LEU A 68 4.69 -9.07 10.24
CA LEU A 68 4.89 -7.78 9.58
C LEU A 68 4.70 -7.93 8.07
N TYR A 69 3.64 -7.32 7.53
CA TYR A 69 3.30 -7.34 6.11
C TYR A 69 3.85 -6.10 5.41
N CYS A 70 4.71 -6.33 4.42
CA CYS A 70 5.24 -5.31 3.53
C CYS A 70 4.44 -5.26 2.22
N ASP A 71 4.34 -4.07 1.65
CA ASP A 71 3.61 -3.75 0.42
C ASP A 71 2.08 -3.76 0.55
N THR A 72 1.42 -2.74 0.01
CA THR A 72 -0.05 -2.61 0.11
C THR A 72 -0.81 -3.73 -0.57
N SER A 73 -0.24 -4.35 -1.61
CA SER A 73 -0.87 -5.47 -2.32
C SER A 73 -0.96 -6.73 -1.45
N LEU A 74 -0.01 -6.93 -0.55
CA LEU A 74 -0.06 -8.04 0.41
C LEU A 74 -0.86 -7.67 1.66
N ILE A 75 -0.72 -6.43 2.16
CA ILE A 75 -1.45 -5.95 3.34
C ILE A 75 -2.97 -6.11 3.14
N VAL A 76 -3.52 -5.72 1.98
CA VAL A 76 -4.97 -5.85 1.74
C VAL A 76 -5.43 -7.31 1.70
N GLU A 77 -4.61 -8.23 1.19
CA GLU A 77 -4.92 -9.66 1.18
C GLU A 77 -4.84 -10.27 2.58
N ALA A 78 -3.86 -9.84 3.39
CA ALA A 78 -3.75 -10.25 4.79
C ALA A 78 -4.98 -9.78 5.59
N LEU A 79 -5.38 -8.53 5.42
CA LEU A 79 -6.60 -8.01 6.05
C LEU A 79 -7.84 -8.79 5.59
N GLU A 80 -7.97 -9.08 4.30
CA GLU A 80 -9.10 -9.87 3.79
C GLU A 80 -9.14 -11.28 4.38
N HIS A 81 -7.98 -11.91 4.57
CA HIS A 81 -7.88 -13.26 5.10
C HIS A 81 -8.18 -13.35 6.61
N PHE A 82 -7.55 -12.48 7.42
CA PHE A 82 -7.65 -12.54 8.89
C PHE A 82 -8.89 -11.85 9.45
N PHE A 83 -9.57 -11.03 8.65
CA PHE A 83 -10.80 -10.35 9.04
C PHE A 83 -11.89 -10.62 7.98
N PRO A 84 -12.37 -11.87 7.89
CA PRO A 84 -13.31 -12.30 6.86
C PRO A 84 -14.75 -11.89 7.19
N ALA A 85 -15.60 -11.89 6.16
CA ALA A 85 -17.03 -11.59 6.32
C ALA A 85 -17.78 -12.59 7.23
N SER A 86 -17.30 -13.84 7.32
CA SER A 86 -17.83 -14.86 8.23
C SER A 86 -17.66 -14.49 9.71
N GLU A 87 -16.77 -13.56 10.04
CA GLU A 87 -16.51 -13.08 11.40
C GLU A 87 -17.09 -11.67 11.63
N GLY A 88 -17.95 -11.18 10.74
CA GLY A 88 -18.65 -9.91 10.87
C GLY A 88 -17.94 -8.69 10.27
N TYR A 89 -16.76 -8.88 9.67
CA TYR A 89 -16.06 -7.82 8.94
C TYR A 89 -16.64 -7.60 7.54
N ARG A 90 -16.35 -6.47 6.90
CA ARG A 90 -16.70 -6.28 5.47
C ARG A 90 -15.60 -6.87 4.58
N SER A 91 -15.97 -7.24 3.35
CA SER A 91 -15.03 -7.77 2.36
C SER A 91 -14.54 -6.66 1.43
N LEU A 92 -13.28 -6.75 1.00
CA LEU A 92 -12.73 -5.95 -0.10
C LEU A 92 -13.10 -6.50 -1.49
N TYR A 93 -13.72 -7.68 -1.52
CA TYR A 93 -14.21 -8.36 -2.71
C TYR A 93 -15.70 -8.71 -2.56
N PRO A 94 -16.57 -7.69 -2.37
CA PRO A 94 -18.00 -7.91 -2.22
C PRO A 94 -18.60 -8.58 -3.48
N PRO A 95 -19.69 -9.36 -3.33
CA PRO A 95 -20.35 -10.00 -4.47
C PRO A 95 -20.76 -9.00 -5.55
N THR A 96 -20.56 -9.39 -6.79
CA THR A 96 -20.92 -8.62 -7.98
C THR A 96 -22.39 -8.84 -8.33
N ALA A 97 -22.99 -7.91 -9.07
CA ALA A 97 -24.38 -8.04 -9.51
C ALA A 97 -24.62 -9.29 -10.37
N ASP A 98 -23.61 -9.73 -11.13
CA ASP A 98 -23.67 -10.90 -12.01
C ASP A 98 -23.22 -12.21 -11.34
N GLY A 99 -22.86 -12.18 -10.05
CA GLY A 99 -22.47 -13.34 -9.26
C GLY A 99 -21.09 -13.93 -9.58
N ARG A 100 -20.30 -13.32 -10.47
CA ARG A 100 -18.94 -13.76 -10.79
C ARG A 100 -17.92 -13.29 -9.75
N ASP A 101 -16.89 -14.09 -9.51
CA ASP A 101 -15.74 -13.66 -8.70
C ASP A 101 -14.72 -12.91 -9.56
N TYR A 102 -14.65 -11.59 -9.39
CA TYR A 102 -13.67 -10.72 -10.04
C TYR A 102 -12.44 -10.42 -9.19
N ARG A 103 -12.23 -11.09 -8.06
CA ARG A 103 -11.06 -10.85 -7.20
C ARG A 103 -9.73 -10.79 -7.98
N PRO A 104 -9.42 -11.69 -8.94
CA PRO A 104 -8.17 -11.57 -9.71
C PRO A 104 -8.09 -10.29 -10.57
N LEU A 105 -9.20 -9.88 -11.20
CA LEU A 105 -9.25 -8.67 -12.02
C LEU A 105 -9.19 -7.41 -11.17
N ILE A 106 -9.84 -7.41 -10.01
CA ILE A 106 -9.79 -6.32 -9.02
C ILE A 106 -8.35 -6.15 -8.51
N ARG A 107 -7.66 -7.26 -8.15
CA ARG A 107 -6.24 -7.24 -7.77
C ARG A 107 -5.36 -6.71 -8.89
N GLY A 108 -5.61 -7.14 -10.13
CA GLY A 108 -4.91 -6.64 -11.32
C GLY A 108 -5.11 -5.14 -11.53
N PHE A 109 -6.36 -4.67 -11.47
CA PHE A 109 -6.71 -3.26 -11.60
C PHE A 109 -6.00 -2.41 -10.54
N ALA A 110 -6.03 -2.84 -9.27
CA ALA A 110 -5.35 -2.16 -8.19
C ALA A 110 -3.82 -2.15 -8.37
N SER A 111 -3.19 -3.31 -8.50
CA SER A 111 -1.73 -3.44 -8.46
C SER A 111 -1.03 -3.02 -9.76
N TYR A 112 -1.71 -3.09 -10.91
CA TYR A 112 -1.10 -2.80 -12.22
C TYR A 112 -1.62 -1.58 -12.93
N TRP A 113 -2.89 -1.21 -12.77
CA TRP A 113 -3.42 0.00 -13.42
C TRP A 113 -3.34 1.19 -12.48
N THR A 114 -3.92 1.11 -11.28
CA THR A 114 -3.95 2.29 -10.40
C THR A 114 -2.58 2.55 -9.78
N ASP A 115 -1.91 1.52 -9.27
CA ASP A 115 -0.67 1.68 -8.50
C ASP A 115 0.57 1.93 -9.37
N ARG A 116 0.48 1.79 -10.70
CA ARG A 116 1.60 1.95 -11.63
C ARG A 116 1.39 3.08 -12.65
N PRO A 117 0.66 2.92 -13.76
CA PRO A 117 0.51 3.98 -14.75
C PRO A 117 -0.28 5.17 -14.23
N LEU A 118 -1.41 4.97 -13.52
CA LEU A 118 -2.17 6.10 -12.96
C LEU A 118 -1.37 6.81 -11.87
N PHE A 119 -0.74 6.06 -10.95
CA PHE A 119 0.16 6.64 -9.94
C PHE A 119 1.31 7.46 -10.55
N ARG A 120 1.91 6.99 -11.65
CA ARG A 120 2.96 7.74 -12.35
C ARG A 120 2.45 9.07 -12.89
N VAL A 121 1.21 9.09 -13.40
CA VAL A 121 0.57 10.32 -13.87
C VAL A 121 0.29 11.26 -12.70
N THR A 122 -0.33 10.79 -11.62
CA THR A 122 -0.66 11.63 -10.44
C THR A 122 0.60 12.17 -9.76
N THR A 123 1.66 11.37 -9.65
CA THR A 123 2.98 11.82 -9.18
C THR A 123 3.57 12.88 -10.10
N GLY A 124 3.39 12.73 -11.41
CA GLY A 124 3.83 13.70 -12.41
C GLY A 124 3.13 15.06 -12.34
N LEU A 125 2.04 15.18 -11.57
CA LEU A 125 1.31 16.43 -11.36
C LEU A 125 1.77 17.19 -10.11
N MET A 126 2.71 16.63 -9.34
CA MET A 126 3.25 17.27 -8.15
C MET A 126 4.01 18.56 -8.49
N PRO A 127 3.81 19.66 -7.74
CA PRO A 127 4.56 20.90 -7.91
C PRO A 127 6.08 20.72 -7.81
N ALA A 128 6.82 21.51 -8.59
CA ALA A 128 8.28 21.49 -8.63
C ALA A 128 8.94 21.75 -7.28
N SER A 129 8.29 22.56 -6.42
CA SER A 129 8.71 22.85 -5.04
C SER A 129 9.01 21.58 -4.25
N ILE A 130 8.17 20.55 -4.39
CA ILE A 130 8.35 19.27 -3.70
C ILE A 130 9.64 18.58 -4.18
N TRP A 131 9.89 18.57 -5.48
CA TRP A 131 11.06 17.93 -6.08
C TRP A 131 12.37 18.68 -5.77
N ARG A 132 12.33 19.97 -5.45
CA ARG A 132 13.50 20.76 -5.01
C ARG A 132 13.88 20.54 -3.54
N SER A 133 12.97 20.00 -2.73
CA SER A 133 13.16 19.74 -1.30
C SER A 133 14.04 18.50 -1.02
N ALA A 134 14.34 18.24 0.25
CA ALA A 134 14.98 16.99 0.69
C ALA A 134 14.19 15.74 0.29
N PHE A 135 12.86 15.87 0.19
CA PHE A 135 12.02 14.78 -0.29
C PHE A 135 12.40 14.39 -1.72
N GLY A 136 12.56 15.36 -2.62
CA GLY A 136 13.00 15.11 -3.99
C GLY A 136 14.33 14.35 -4.02
N ARG A 137 15.31 14.79 -3.21
CA ARG A 137 16.61 14.11 -3.09
C ARG A 137 16.51 12.68 -2.56
N ASP A 138 15.66 12.42 -1.55
CA ASP A 138 15.41 11.05 -1.08
C ASP A 138 14.80 10.18 -2.19
N ARG A 139 13.88 10.75 -2.99
CA ARG A 139 13.25 10.04 -4.12
C ARG A 139 14.21 9.75 -5.26
N GLU A 140 15.25 10.54 -5.48
CA GLU A 140 16.33 10.18 -6.42
C GLU A 140 17.00 8.86 -6.02
N GLY A 141 17.26 8.67 -4.73
CA GLY A 141 17.81 7.42 -4.19
C GLY A 141 16.81 6.25 -4.28
N LEU A 142 15.51 6.51 -4.07
CA LEU A 142 14.47 5.49 -4.25
C LEU A 142 14.35 5.03 -5.71
N ILE A 143 14.37 5.96 -6.67
CA ILE A 143 14.10 5.66 -8.08
C ILE A 143 15.40 5.27 -8.84
N GLY A 144 16.57 5.64 -8.31
CA GLY A 144 17.87 5.29 -8.86
C GLY A 144 18.35 6.21 -10.00
N HIS A 145 17.80 7.43 -10.11
CA HIS A 145 18.29 8.45 -11.04
C HIS A 145 17.99 9.86 -10.55
N LYS A 146 18.71 10.84 -11.10
CA LYS A 146 18.55 12.25 -10.78
C LYS A 146 17.24 12.83 -11.31
N ILE A 147 16.60 13.64 -10.49
CA ILE A 147 15.36 14.33 -10.82
C ILE A 147 15.71 15.76 -11.24
N ASP A 148 15.08 16.23 -12.31
CA ASP A 148 15.16 17.61 -12.78
C ASP A 148 13.80 18.28 -12.52
N PRO A 149 13.66 19.06 -11.42
CA PRO A 149 12.40 19.71 -11.07
C PRO A 149 11.87 20.65 -12.14
N ASP A 150 12.75 21.39 -12.84
CA ASP A 150 12.37 22.33 -13.90
C ASP A 150 11.79 21.60 -15.12
N LYS A 151 12.38 20.45 -15.46
CA LYS A 151 11.87 19.57 -16.52
C LYS A 151 10.54 18.93 -16.13
N LEU A 152 10.37 18.54 -14.87
CA LEU A 152 9.09 18.00 -14.38
C LEU A 152 7.98 19.07 -14.41
N GLU A 153 8.29 20.30 -14.02
CA GLU A 153 7.38 21.44 -14.07
C GLU A 153 6.88 21.72 -15.50
N LYS A 154 7.81 21.74 -16.47
CA LYS A 154 7.48 21.90 -17.90
C LYS A 154 6.59 20.78 -18.45
N LYS A 155 6.54 19.62 -17.79
CA LYS A 155 5.71 18.47 -18.19
C LYS A 155 4.32 18.44 -17.55
N LEU A 156 3.98 19.38 -16.66
CA LEU A 156 2.66 19.42 -16.02
C LEU A 156 1.50 19.39 -17.04
N PRO A 157 1.51 20.17 -18.15
CA PRO A 157 0.44 20.09 -19.15
C PRO A 157 0.34 18.72 -19.83
N GLU A 158 1.48 18.08 -20.10
CA GLU A 158 1.54 16.74 -20.68
C GLU A 158 0.99 15.68 -19.69
N ASN A 159 1.30 15.81 -18.41
CA ASN A 159 0.77 14.92 -17.37
C ASN A 159 -0.73 15.16 -17.12
N LEU A 160 -1.23 16.40 -17.24
CA LEU A 160 -2.67 16.68 -17.22
C LEU A 160 -3.39 16.03 -18.40
N SER A 161 -2.81 16.10 -19.61
CA SER A 161 -3.33 15.39 -20.79
C SER A 161 -3.33 13.86 -20.60
N ARG A 162 -2.29 13.29 -19.98
CA ARG A 162 -2.28 11.87 -19.61
C ARG A 162 -3.37 11.53 -18.60
N LEU A 163 -3.59 12.38 -17.59
CA LEU A 163 -4.70 12.19 -16.65
C LEU A 163 -6.04 12.19 -17.40
N ASP A 164 -6.26 13.14 -18.30
CA ASP A 164 -7.45 13.25 -19.13
C ASP A 164 -7.73 11.95 -19.90
N MET A 165 -6.70 11.36 -20.50
CA MET A 165 -6.80 10.05 -21.16
C MET A 165 -7.25 8.96 -20.18
N HIS A 166 -6.67 8.88 -18.99
CA HIS A 166 -7.07 7.92 -17.96
C HIS A 166 -8.54 8.12 -17.52
N LEU A 167 -8.98 9.35 -17.30
CA LEU A 167 -10.36 9.65 -16.92
C LEU A 167 -11.33 9.30 -18.05
N SER A 168 -10.97 9.59 -19.31
CA SER A 168 -11.74 9.21 -20.50
C SER A 168 -11.95 7.70 -20.61
N MET A 169 -10.93 6.90 -20.30
CA MET A 169 -11.04 5.44 -20.27
C MET A 169 -11.95 4.92 -19.15
N LEU A 170 -12.03 5.64 -18.03
CA LEU A 170 -12.80 5.25 -16.85
C LEU A 170 -14.26 5.72 -16.89
N GLU A 171 -14.55 6.85 -17.52
CA GLU A 171 -15.89 7.45 -17.55
C GLU A 171 -17.01 6.49 -18.02
N PRO A 172 -16.81 5.64 -19.05
CA PRO A 172 -17.83 4.68 -19.48
C PRO A 172 -18.27 3.68 -18.39
N LEU A 173 -17.43 3.43 -17.38
CA LEU A 173 -17.81 2.58 -16.23
C LEU A 173 -18.96 3.18 -15.42
N PHE A 174 -19.14 4.51 -15.48
CA PHE A 174 -20.08 5.26 -14.66
C PHE A 174 -21.20 5.93 -15.47
N ALA A 175 -20.98 6.19 -16.76
CA ALA A 175 -21.90 6.93 -17.62
C ALA A 175 -23.22 6.20 -17.95
N GLY A 176 -23.26 4.87 -17.90
CA GLY A 176 -24.41 4.06 -18.35
C GLY A 176 -25.54 3.84 -17.33
N ASN A 177 -25.33 4.15 -16.04
CA ASN A 177 -26.21 3.66 -14.96
C ASN A 177 -27.26 4.67 -14.47
N GLY A 178 -27.60 5.69 -15.27
CA GLY A 178 -28.67 6.64 -14.94
C GLY A 178 -28.49 7.36 -13.58
N GLY A 179 -27.25 7.47 -13.10
CA GLY A 179 -26.94 8.10 -11.80
C GLY A 179 -27.08 7.20 -10.57
N ASN A 180 -27.49 5.94 -10.71
CA ASN A 180 -27.38 4.96 -9.62
C ASN A 180 -25.94 4.44 -9.57
N GLY A 181 -25.10 5.19 -8.85
CA GLY A 181 -23.65 5.00 -8.74
C GLY A 181 -23.22 3.54 -8.55
N ALA A 182 -22.81 2.92 -9.65
CA ALA A 182 -22.16 1.62 -9.59
C ALA A 182 -20.69 1.80 -9.18
N PHE A 183 -20.24 0.89 -8.33
CA PHE A 183 -18.82 0.69 -8.07
C PHE A 183 -18.11 0.12 -9.31
N VAL A 184 -16.78 0.24 -9.39
CA VAL A 184 -15.96 -0.05 -10.58
C VAL A 184 -16.27 -1.42 -11.20
N PHE A 185 -16.56 -2.44 -10.38
CA PHE A 185 -16.91 -3.80 -10.81
C PHE A 185 -18.39 -4.18 -10.58
N SER A 186 -19.30 -3.19 -10.51
CA SER A 186 -20.73 -3.39 -10.25
C SER A 186 -21.01 -4.26 -9.02
N THR A 187 -20.21 -4.05 -7.97
CA THR A 187 -20.37 -4.71 -6.68
C THR A 187 -21.46 -4.04 -5.86
N ARG A 188 -21.98 -4.73 -4.84
CA ARG A 188 -23.03 -4.18 -3.95
C ARG A 188 -22.53 -3.12 -2.96
N SER A 189 -21.22 -3.09 -2.71
CA SER A 189 -20.51 -2.13 -1.87
C SER A 189 -19.15 -1.86 -2.49
N PRO A 190 -18.40 -0.82 -2.07
CA PRO A 190 -17.10 -0.55 -2.68
C PRO A 190 -16.14 -1.73 -2.47
N SER A 191 -15.38 -2.01 -3.52
CA SER A 191 -14.35 -3.05 -3.55
C SER A 191 -12.94 -2.45 -3.44
N LEU A 192 -11.91 -3.31 -3.45
CA LEU A 192 -10.53 -2.85 -3.59
C LEU A 192 -10.30 -2.01 -4.85
N ALA A 193 -11.04 -2.24 -5.94
CA ALA A 193 -10.89 -1.44 -7.16
C ALA A 193 -11.37 0.01 -6.96
N ASP A 194 -12.45 0.20 -6.19
CA ASP A 194 -12.95 1.53 -5.86
C ASP A 194 -12.00 2.25 -4.92
N ILE A 195 -11.49 1.55 -3.90
CA ILE A 195 -10.42 2.06 -3.03
C ILE A 195 -9.24 2.51 -3.87
N SER A 196 -8.77 1.64 -4.78
CA SER A 196 -7.55 1.84 -5.53
C SER A 196 -7.65 2.98 -6.55
N LEU A 197 -8.83 3.21 -7.12
CA LEU A 197 -9.08 4.37 -7.97
C LEU A 197 -9.23 5.65 -7.12
N TYR A 198 -9.99 5.60 -6.02
CA TYR A 198 -10.32 6.77 -5.23
C TYR A 198 -9.08 7.38 -4.59
N TYR A 199 -8.24 6.58 -3.92
CA TYR A 199 -7.07 7.11 -3.22
C TYR A 199 -6.08 7.79 -4.16
N GLN A 200 -5.93 7.29 -5.40
CA GLN A 200 -5.07 7.89 -6.41
C GLN A 200 -5.61 9.23 -6.90
N LEU A 201 -6.93 9.32 -7.14
CA LEU A 201 -7.57 10.57 -7.55
C LEU A 201 -7.58 11.60 -6.42
N GLU A 202 -7.90 11.20 -5.19
CA GLU A 202 -7.88 12.07 -4.00
C GLU A 202 -6.47 12.62 -3.77
N TRP A 203 -5.47 11.73 -3.64
CA TRP A 203 -4.09 12.15 -3.43
C TRP A 203 -3.54 12.98 -4.59
N GLY A 204 -3.81 12.56 -5.84
CA GLY A 204 -3.37 13.30 -7.03
C GLY A 204 -3.99 14.69 -7.12
N THR A 205 -5.27 14.83 -6.76
CA THR A 205 -5.98 16.12 -6.72
C THR A 205 -5.39 17.05 -5.65
N ASP A 206 -5.14 16.52 -4.44
CA ASP A 206 -4.49 17.27 -3.36
C ASP A 206 -3.07 17.72 -3.72
N MET A 207 -2.24 16.78 -4.17
CA MET A 207 -0.86 17.07 -4.52
C MET A 207 -0.76 18.07 -5.68
N ALA A 208 -1.58 17.92 -6.73
CA ALA A 208 -1.55 18.81 -7.88
C ALA A 208 -1.98 20.25 -7.52
N SER A 209 -2.91 20.41 -6.57
CA SER A 209 -3.27 21.72 -6.02
C SER A 209 -2.24 22.26 -5.01
N GLY A 210 -1.23 21.45 -4.67
CA GLY A 210 -0.22 21.79 -3.68
C GLY A 210 -0.71 21.75 -2.24
N ARG A 211 -1.74 20.97 -1.93
CA ARG A 211 -2.13 20.64 -0.55
C ARG A 211 -1.22 19.54 0.02
N ASN A 212 -1.07 19.50 1.33
CA ASN A 212 -0.29 18.48 2.06
C ASN A 212 1.20 18.39 1.69
N GLN A 213 1.76 19.40 1.01
CA GLN A 213 3.18 19.47 0.66
C GLN A 213 4.05 19.54 1.91
N SER A 214 3.62 20.33 2.90
CA SER A 214 4.37 20.52 4.14
C SER A 214 4.56 19.21 4.89
N ASN A 215 3.49 18.41 5.01
CA ASN A 215 3.59 17.08 5.62
C ASN A 215 4.52 16.16 4.81
N LEU A 216 4.40 16.17 3.48
CA LEU A 216 5.16 15.30 2.59
C LEU A 216 6.67 15.56 2.68
N THR A 217 7.07 16.84 2.69
CA THR A 217 8.47 17.26 2.69
C THR A 217 9.05 17.50 4.09
N GLY A 218 8.34 17.11 5.16
CA GLY A 218 8.81 17.34 6.53
C GLY A 218 8.95 18.83 6.87
N GLY A 219 8.11 19.69 6.30
CA GLY A 219 8.04 21.12 6.59
C GLY A 219 8.82 22.02 5.63
N GLU A 220 9.64 21.48 4.72
CA GLU A 220 10.46 22.30 3.80
C GLU A 220 9.64 23.12 2.79
N THR A 221 8.47 22.64 2.39
CA THR A 221 7.55 23.37 1.50
C THR A 221 6.27 23.75 2.24
N LYS A 222 5.63 24.82 1.79
CA LYS A 222 4.35 25.28 2.31
C LYS A 222 3.22 24.75 1.43
N ASP A 223 2.07 24.52 2.05
CA ASP A 223 0.87 24.20 1.32
C ASP A 223 0.40 25.41 0.52
N THR A 224 -0.19 25.13 -0.64
CA THR A 224 -0.83 26.08 -1.54
C THR A 224 -2.21 25.56 -1.91
N ASP A 225 -2.98 26.33 -2.67
CA ASP A 225 -4.26 25.87 -3.22
C ASP A 225 -4.44 26.35 -4.66
N THR A 226 -3.65 25.76 -5.55
CA THR A 226 -3.70 26.06 -6.99
C THR A 226 -4.83 25.29 -7.67
N GLU A 227 -5.04 25.59 -8.95
CA GLU A 227 -6.08 24.93 -9.75
C GLU A 227 -5.89 23.40 -9.84
N GLY A 228 -4.65 22.91 -9.81
CA GLY A 228 -4.34 21.48 -9.81
C GLY A 228 -4.93 20.76 -11.03
N VAL A 229 -5.76 19.74 -10.76
CA VAL A 229 -6.39 18.91 -11.82
C VAL A 229 -7.73 19.44 -12.34
N LYS A 230 -8.28 20.51 -11.75
CA LYS A 230 -9.65 21.01 -12.05
C LYS A 230 -9.95 21.24 -13.55
N PRO A 231 -9.01 21.66 -14.43
CA PRO A 231 -9.28 21.82 -15.87
C PRO A 231 -9.62 20.51 -16.59
N VAL A 232 -9.24 19.38 -16.00
CA VAL A 232 -9.37 18.03 -16.56
C VAL A 232 -10.39 17.23 -15.75
N PHE A 233 -10.22 17.13 -14.43
CA PHE A 233 -11.13 16.37 -13.57
C PHE A 233 -12.22 17.27 -12.98
N ASN A 234 -13.38 17.31 -13.65
CA ASN A 234 -14.57 18.02 -13.19
C ASN A 234 -15.86 17.41 -13.76
N SER A 235 -17.01 17.79 -13.20
CA SER A 235 -18.31 17.22 -13.56
C SER A 235 -18.85 17.64 -14.93
N GLN A 236 -18.27 18.65 -15.58
CA GLN A 236 -18.66 19.02 -16.95
C GLN A 236 -18.01 18.07 -17.97
N ARG A 237 -16.77 17.64 -17.72
CA ARG A 237 -16.03 16.73 -18.59
C ARG A 237 -16.30 15.26 -18.29
N TYR A 238 -16.37 14.91 -17.00
CA TYR A 238 -16.50 13.53 -16.51
C TYR A 238 -17.60 13.44 -15.45
N PRO A 239 -18.89 13.60 -15.83
CA PRO A 239 -20.01 13.62 -14.90
C PRO A 239 -20.16 12.31 -14.12
N GLY A 240 -20.00 11.15 -14.77
CA GLY A 240 -20.13 9.83 -14.16
C GLY A 240 -19.04 9.57 -13.13
N LEU A 241 -17.78 9.78 -13.50
CA LEU A 241 -16.64 9.64 -12.59
C LEU A 241 -16.72 10.63 -11.43
N SER A 242 -17.15 11.88 -11.68
CA SER A 242 -17.35 12.88 -10.62
C SER A 242 -18.46 12.48 -9.65
N ALA A 243 -19.54 11.87 -10.15
CA ALA A 243 -20.63 11.36 -9.31
C ALA A 243 -20.17 10.15 -8.47
N TRP A 244 -19.45 9.19 -9.08
CA TRP A 244 -18.86 8.05 -8.38
C TRP A 244 -17.88 8.52 -7.29
N TYR A 245 -17.02 9.49 -7.58
CA TYR A 245 -16.04 10.01 -6.63
C TYR A 245 -16.73 10.60 -5.38
N LYS A 246 -17.76 11.43 -5.59
CA LYS A 246 -18.57 12.01 -4.51
C LYS A 246 -19.31 10.92 -3.71
N MET A 247 -19.89 9.94 -4.40
CA MET A 247 -20.58 8.83 -3.76
C MET A 247 -19.63 8.00 -2.90
N PHE A 248 -18.45 7.63 -3.41
CA PHE A 248 -17.46 6.86 -2.67
C PHE A 248 -16.96 7.64 -1.46
N LYS A 249 -16.65 8.94 -1.63
CA LYS A 249 -16.26 9.82 -0.53
C LYS A 249 -17.33 9.85 0.56
N ASN A 250 -18.58 10.11 0.21
CA ASN A 250 -19.69 10.13 1.15
C ASN A 250 -19.87 8.77 1.86
N TYR A 251 -19.70 7.66 1.13
CA TYR A 251 -19.76 6.33 1.72
C TYR A 251 -18.68 6.15 2.80
N VAL A 252 -17.44 6.52 2.53
CA VAL A 252 -16.33 6.38 3.49
C VAL A 252 -16.48 7.33 4.69
N ASP A 253 -16.88 8.58 4.44
CA ASP A 253 -17.09 9.59 5.47
C ASP A 253 -18.22 9.19 6.44
N ALA A 254 -19.23 8.45 5.95
CA ALA A 254 -20.32 7.93 6.78
C ALA A 254 -19.93 6.72 7.65
N LEU A 255 -18.78 6.07 7.40
CA LEU A 255 -18.32 4.95 8.23
C LEU A 255 -17.79 5.45 9.58
N PRO A 256 -17.85 4.65 10.66
CA PRO A 256 -17.24 4.98 11.95
C PRO A 256 -15.71 5.00 11.97
N ALA A 257 -15.15 5.94 12.76
CA ALA A 257 -13.85 5.89 13.47
C ALA A 257 -13.23 4.49 13.63
N VAL A 258 -12.12 4.15 12.99
CA VAL A 258 -11.38 2.91 13.33
C VAL A 258 -9.89 3.11 13.59
N GLU A 259 -9.37 4.32 13.38
CA GLU A 259 -7.97 4.65 13.64
C GLU A 259 -7.80 5.22 15.04
N GLU A 260 -6.81 4.69 15.77
CA GLU A 260 -6.24 5.29 16.97
C GLU A 260 -4.81 5.75 16.65
N LYS A 261 -4.52 7.05 16.69
CA LYS A 261 -3.15 7.56 16.48
C LYS A 261 -2.31 7.32 17.72
N VAL A 262 -1.09 6.86 17.52
CA VAL A 262 -0.12 6.59 18.59
C VAL A 262 1.17 7.34 18.32
N GLU A 263 1.76 7.88 19.39
CA GLU A 263 2.92 8.79 19.33
C GLU A 263 4.18 8.12 18.78
N SER A 264 4.39 6.83 19.07
CA SER A 264 5.61 6.12 18.68
C SER A 264 5.45 4.60 18.61
N ILE A 265 6.45 3.91 18.03
CA ILE A 265 6.46 2.44 17.97
C ILE A 265 6.57 1.84 19.38
N GLU A 266 7.33 2.47 20.27
CA GLU A 266 7.56 2.02 21.64
C GLU A 266 6.24 1.86 22.42
N ALA A 267 5.25 2.71 22.16
CA ALA A 267 3.94 2.66 22.80
C ALA A 267 3.09 1.44 22.38
N VAL A 268 3.40 0.80 21.25
CA VAL A 268 2.69 -0.41 20.78
C VAL A 268 3.50 -1.70 20.93
N VAL A 269 4.79 -1.62 21.28
CA VAL A 269 5.69 -2.78 21.39
C VAL A 269 5.11 -3.87 22.28
N LYS A 270 4.72 -3.50 23.51
CA LYS A 270 4.21 -4.46 24.49
C LYS A 270 2.93 -5.12 24.01
N GLU A 271 2.05 -4.36 23.38
CA GLU A 271 0.80 -4.89 22.83
C GLU A 271 1.05 -5.89 21.69
N ILE A 272 1.99 -5.60 20.80
CA ILE A 272 2.39 -6.51 19.71
C ILE A 272 3.02 -7.79 20.29
N GLN A 273 3.87 -7.65 21.30
CA GLN A 273 4.48 -8.79 21.99
C GLN A 273 3.42 -9.64 22.69
N ASP A 274 2.44 -9.04 23.37
CA ASP A 274 1.38 -9.75 24.09
C ASP A 274 0.25 -10.25 23.17
N SER A 275 0.26 -9.86 21.88
CA SER A 275 -0.74 -10.26 20.90
C SER A 275 -0.76 -11.79 20.71
N PRO A 276 -1.94 -12.40 20.57
CA PRO A 276 -2.05 -13.82 20.29
C PRO A 276 -1.34 -14.20 18.99
N THR A 277 -0.78 -15.40 18.95
CA THR A 277 -0.19 -15.94 17.72
C THR A 277 -1.32 -16.30 16.75
N LEU A 278 -1.15 -15.90 15.49
CA LEU A 278 -2.06 -16.28 14.41
C LEU A 278 -1.94 -17.78 14.02
N GLY A 279 -1.06 -18.53 14.70
CA GLY A 279 -0.80 -19.94 14.46
C GLY A 279 -0.31 -20.23 13.04
N PRO A 280 -0.46 -21.47 12.53
CA PRO A 280 -0.01 -21.83 11.18
C PRO A 280 -0.65 -21.00 10.06
N LYS A 281 -1.85 -20.41 10.29
CA LYS A 281 -2.56 -19.58 9.30
C LYS A 281 -1.80 -18.30 8.91
N SER A 282 -0.93 -17.81 9.77
CA SER A 282 -0.06 -16.68 9.45
C SER A 282 1.11 -17.01 8.53
N LEU A 283 1.47 -18.27 8.35
CA LEU A 283 2.68 -18.60 7.59
C LEU A 283 2.57 -18.20 6.12
N LEU A 284 1.43 -18.42 5.48
CA LEU A 284 1.18 -18.05 4.09
C LEU A 284 -0.30 -17.73 3.93
N LEU A 285 -0.60 -16.65 3.22
CA LEU A 285 -1.94 -16.34 2.76
C LEU A 285 -2.42 -17.39 1.74
N PRO A 286 -3.75 -17.66 1.68
CA PRO A 286 -4.30 -18.61 0.74
C PRO A 286 -4.02 -18.21 -0.71
N THR A 287 -3.61 -19.17 -1.52
CA THR A 287 -3.42 -19.06 -2.96
C THR A 287 -3.90 -20.36 -3.62
N PRO A 288 -4.37 -20.34 -4.88
CA PRO A 288 -4.98 -21.52 -5.51
C PRO A 288 -4.08 -22.74 -5.62
N ASN A 289 -2.75 -22.56 -5.62
CA ASN A 289 -1.78 -23.64 -5.76
C ASN A 289 -0.65 -23.50 -4.75
N THR A 290 -0.09 -24.63 -4.33
CA THR A 290 1.11 -24.65 -3.49
C THR A 290 2.36 -24.26 -4.27
N ALA A 291 3.45 -24.02 -3.55
CA ALA A 291 4.76 -23.78 -4.15
C ALA A 291 5.23 -24.96 -5.01
N GLN A 292 5.98 -24.67 -6.07
CA GLN A 292 6.57 -25.67 -6.96
C GLN A 292 7.98 -26.01 -6.46
N ALA A 293 8.06 -26.94 -5.51
CA ALA A 293 9.28 -27.25 -4.77
C ALA A 293 10.52 -27.49 -5.64
N GLU A 294 10.36 -28.14 -6.80
CA GLU A 294 11.49 -28.37 -7.71
C GLU A 294 11.98 -27.08 -8.38
N LEU A 295 11.07 -26.20 -8.78
CA LEU A 295 11.43 -24.89 -9.32
C LEU A 295 12.11 -24.05 -8.24
N ASP A 296 11.56 -24.03 -7.03
CA ASP A 296 12.10 -23.27 -5.92
C ASP A 296 13.52 -23.77 -5.55
N ARG A 297 13.75 -25.09 -5.54
CA ARG A 297 15.09 -25.68 -5.40
C ARG A 297 16.07 -25.20 -6.48
N LYS A 298 15.67 -25.22 -7.75
CA LYS A 298 16.52 -24.73 -8.86
C LYS A 298 16.83 -23.24 -8.75
N CYS A 299 15.95 -22.46 -8.13
CA CYS A 299 16.17 -21.06 -7.82
C CYS A 299 16.95 -20.82 -6.51
N GLY A 300 17.30 -21.87 -5.75
CA GLY A 300 17.96 -21.76 -4.46
C GLY A 300 17.06 -21.24 -3.33
N LEU A 301 15.74 -21.36 -3.48
CA LEU A 301 14.73 -20.87 -2.54
C LEU A 301 14.15 -22.02 -1.72
N THR A 302 14.99 -22.65 -0.89
CA THR A 302 14.59 -23.75 -0.01
C THR A 302 14.36 -23.28 1.42
N ASP A 303 13.55 -24.00 2.19
CA ASP A 303 13.37 -23.74 3.62
C ASP A 303 14.73 -23.58 4.34
N GLY A 304 14.85 -22.54 5.16
CA GLY A 304 16.09 -22.18 5.85
C GLY A 304 17.15 -21.44 5.01
N ALA A 305 16.95 -21.24 3.71
CA ALA A 305 17.90 -20.50 2.88
C ALA A 305 17.99 -19.02 3.30
N LEU A 306 19.19 -18.46 3.31
CA LEU A 306 19.37 -17.02 3.48
C LEU A 306 19.03 -16.33 2.15
N VAL A 307 18.06 -15.42 2.16
CA VAL A 307 17.56 -14.73 0.97
C VAL A 307 17.56 -13.22 1.15
N SER A 308 17.73 -12.51 0.04
CA SER A 308 17.59 -11.06 -0.10
C SER A 308 16.33 -10.77 -0.91
N ILE A 309 15.49 -9.87 -0.39
CA ILE A 309 14.21 -9.50 -0.97
C ILE A 309 14.19 -8.00 -1.21
N ALA A 310 13.96 -7.59 -2.46
CA ALA A 310 13.80 -6.19 -2.85
C ALA A 310 12.70 -6.05 -3.91
N PRO A 311 12.04 -4.88 -4.03
CA PRO A 311 11.15 -4.59 -5.16
C PRO A 311 11.88 -4.74 -6.50
N ASP A 312 11.14 -4.96 -7.59
CA ASP A 312 11.69 -5.02 -8.96
C ASP A 312 11.70 -3.66 -9.68
N ASP A 313 11.10 -2.63 -9.08
CA ASP A 313 10.90 -1.30 -9.66
C ASP A 313 11.80 -0.23 -9.01
N THR A 314 11.47 0.21 -7.79
CA THR A 314 12.08 1.30 -7.03
C THR A 314 12.41 0.84 -5.62
N GLY A 315 13.48 1.36 -5.03
CA GLY A 315 14.04 0.89 -3.76
C GLY A 315 14.76 -0.44 -3.88
N ARG A 316 15.30 -0.73 -5.08
CA ARG A 316 16.03 -1.96 -5.41
C ARG A 316 17.31 -2.13 -4.59
N ASP A 317 17.90 -1.02 -4.16
CA ASP A 317 19.17 -0.97 -3.42
C ASP A 317 18.99 -1.07 -1.90
N ASP A 318 17.75 -1.26 -1.42
CA ASP A 318 17.41 -1.37 0.00
C ASP A 318 16.78 -2.75 0.32
N PRO A 319 17.48 -3.87 0.04
CA PRO A 319 16.93 -5.20 0.27
C PRO A 319 16.75 -5.50 1.76
N THR A 320 15.75 -6.30 2.09
CA THR A 320 15.66 -7.00 3.39
C THR A 320 16.23 -8.40 3.25
N VAL A 321 17.22 -8.72 4.09
CA VAL A 321 17.85 -10.04 4.13
C VAL A 321 17.30 -10.82 5.31
N GLY A 322 17.05 -12.11 5.13
CA GLY A 322 16.58 -12.98 6.19
C GLY A 322 16.56 -14.45 5.81
N THR A 323 16.28 -15.30 6.78
CA THR A 323 16.12 -16.74 6.60
C THR A 323 14.72 -17.04 6.08
N LEU A 324 14.61 -17.68 4.92
CA LEU A 324 13.35 -18.15 4.33
C LEU A 324 12.68 -19.15 5.28
N VAL A 325 11.42 -18.90 5.62
CA VAL A 325 10.60 -19.79 6.48
C VAL A 325 9.35 -20.31 5.80
N ALA A 326 8.86 -19.61 4.77
CA ALA A 326 7.74 -20.08 3.95
C ALA A 326 7.77 -19.41 2.58
N LEU A 327 7.25 -20.11 1.58
CA LEU A 327 7.15 -19.64 0.21
C LEU A 327 5.88 -20.19 -0.44
N SER A 328 5.16 -19.35 -1.17
CA SER A 328 4.07 -19.72 -2.06
C SER A 328 4.28 -19.11 -3.45
N PRO A 329 3.41 -19.37 -4.44
CA PRO A 329 3.42 -18.62 -5.69
C PRO A 329 3.25 -17.10 -5.52
N GLU A 330 2.63 -16.63 -4.44
CA GLU A 330 2.24 -15.23 -4.25
C GLU A 330 2.96 -14.52 -3.12
N GLU A 331 3.59 -15.25 -2.19
CA GLU A 331 4.16 -14.70 -0.96
C GLU A 331 5.48 -15.37 -0.59
N VAL A 332 6.37 -14.59 0.02
CA VAL A 332 7.62 -15.04 0.64
C VAL A 332 7.68 -14.54 2.08
N VAL A 333 8.08 -15.41 2.99
CA VAL A 333 8.15 -15.10 4.42
C VAL A 333 9.54 -15.40 4.95
N ILE A 334 10.11 -14.43 5.66
CA ILE A 334 11.44 -14.55 6.25
C ILE A 334 11.43 -14.26 7.75
N LYS A 335 12.39 -14.83 8.45
CA LYS A 335 12.90 -14.24 9.71
C LYS A 335 14.03 -13.27 9.36
N PRO A 336 13.92 -11.98 9.72
CA PRO A 336 14.91 -10.99 9.31
C PRO A 336 16.29 -11.29 9.91
N GLN A 337 17.34 -11.04 9.13
CA GLN A 337 18.71 -11.09 9.63
C GLN A 337 18.89 -10.04 10.73
N LYS A 338 19.69 -10.35 11.75
CA LYS A 338 20.03 -9.40 12.81
C LYS A 338 20.95 -8.31 12.27
N LEU A 339 20.62 -7.05 12.52
CA LEU A 339 21.36 -5.90 11.97
C LEU A 339 22.04 -5.04 13.05
N GLY A 340 22.14 -5.56 14.27
CA GLY A 340 22.65 -4.88 15.47
C GLY A 340 22.23 -5.62 16.74
N PRO A 341 21.98 -4.91 17.86
CA PRO A 341 21.31 -5.49 19.03
C PRO A 341 20.04 -6.26 18.62
N PRO A 342 19.57 -7.23 19.43
CA PRO A 342 18.35 -7.95 19.14
C PRO A 342 17.20 -6.98 18.86
N ALA A 343 16.45 -7.24 17.79
CA ALA A 343 15.21 -6.52 17.52
C ALA A 343 14.31 -6.60 18.75
N VAL A 344 13.60 -5.52 19.03
CA VAL A 344 12.69 -5.45 20.17
C VAL A 344 11.60 -6.53 20.07
N ILE A 345 11.18 -6.89 18.86
CA ILE A 345 10.16 -7.89 18.60
C ILE A 345 10.69 -8.95 17.64
N ASP A 346 10.55 -10.23 18.01
CA ASP A 346 10.76 -11.35 17.09
C ASP A 346 9.53 -11.45 16.17
N VAL A 347 9.73 -11.11 14.90
CA VAL A 347 8.69 -11.09 13.87
C VAL A 347 9.06 -11.97 12.69
N ARG A 348 8.04 -12.43 11.97
CA ARG A 348 8.19 -12.82 10.57
C ARG A 348 7.84 -11.64 9.69
N ILE A 349 8.57 -11.49 8.59
CA ILE A 349 8.31 -10.44 7.60
C ILE A 349 7.82 -11.09 6.31
N HIS A 350 6.70 -10.58 5.84
CA HIS A 350 5.95 -11.08 4.70
C HIS A 350 6.08 -10.09 3.54
N PHE A 351 6.46 -10.59 2.36
CA PHE A 351 6.51 -9.82 1.13
C PHE A 351 5.70 -10.53 0.04
N PRO A 352 5.00 -9.79 -0.84
CA PRO A 352 4.44 -10.40 -2.03
C PRO A 352 5.58 -10.83 -2.94
N ARG A 353 5.38 -11.89 -3.73
CA ARG A 353 6.29 -12.24 -4.82
C ARG A 353 6.08 -11.35 -6.04
N LEU A 354 4.85 -10.86 -6.21
CA LEU A 354 4.52 -9.94 -7.28
C LEU A 354 5.29 -8.63 -7.11
N ALA A 355 6.02 -8.19 -8.14
CA ALA A 355 6.85 -6.98 -8.15
C ALA A 355 8.03 -6.99 -7.16
N PHE A 356 8.45 -8.18 -6.71
CA PHE A 356 9.63 -8.37 -5.87
C PHE A 356 10.56 -9.43 -6.44
N VAL A 357 11.84 -9.24 -6.21
CA VAL A 357 12.89 -10.20 -6.55
C VAL A 357 13.40 -10.83 -5.26
N VAL A 358 13.31 -12.16 -5.18
CA VAL A 358 13.88 -12.96 -4.10
C VAL A 358 15.14 -13.63 -4.64
N ARG A 359 16.28 -13.42 -3.99
CA ARG A 359 17.57 -14.01 -4.40
C ARG A 359 18.21 -14.75 -3.23
N PRO A 360 18.76 -15.96 -3.41
CA PRO A 360 19.62 -16.55 -2.40
C PRO A 360 20.85 -15.66 -2.19
N VAL A 361 21.19 -15.41 -0.93
CA VAL A 361 22.44 -14.75 -0.56
C VAL A 361 23.52 -15.81 -0.57
N ARG A 362 24.50 -15.69 -1.46
CA ARG A 362 25.69 -16.53 -1.41
C ARG A 362 26.45 -16.15 -0.14
N GLN A 363 26.54 -17.08 0.80
CA GLN A 363 27.60 -16.98 1.81
C GLN A 363 28.90 -17.16 1.04
N GLU A 364 29.65 -16.06 0.84
CA GLU A 364 31.06 -16.21 0.51
C GLU A 364 31.67 -17.04 1.63
N LYS A 365 32.39 -18.12 1.25
CA LYS A 365 33.10 -18.95 2.21
C LYS A 365 34.04 -18.04 2.99
N LEU A 366 33.76 -17.87 4.29
CA LEU A 366 34.64 -17.24 5.27
C LEU A 366 36.05 -17.84 5.20
#